data_AF-A0A6G3CA18-F1
#
_entry.id   AF-A0A6G3CA18-F1
#
_cell.length_a   1.000
_cell.length_b   1.000
_cell.length_c   1.000
_cell.angle_alpha   90.00
_cell.angle_beta   90.00
_cell.angle_gamma   90.00
#
_symmetry.space_group_name_H-M   'P 1'
#
loop_
_entity.id
_entity.type
_entity.pdbx_description
1 polymer ?
#
loop_
_entity_poly.entity_id
_entity_poly.type
_entity_poly.pdbx_seq_one_letter_code
_entity_poly.pdbx_strand_id
1 'polypeptide(L)'
;MGLTTSEFAASAAPADAVRRPYLAPAAGDLAALRATLAGCTAAHQGTGRPIDVRVEHHFVVRGGLIVRFEQSTAAALVRDAMSP
;
A
#
# COMPACT_ATOMS: atom_id res chain seq x y z
N MET A 1 -9.82 -5.53 -25.99
CA MET A 1 -10.54 -6.49 -25.14
C MET A 1 -10.04 -6.29 -23.72
N GLY A 2 -10.84 -5.62 -22.88
CA GLY A 2 -10.46 -5.33 -21.49
C GLY A 2 -10.83 -6.48 -20.57
N LEU A 3 -9.94 -6.80 -19.62
CA LEU A 3 -10.18 -7.83 -18.61
C LEU A 3 -11.37 -7.43 -17.74
N THR A 4 -12.28 -8.38 -17.53
CA THR A 4 -13.42 -8.20 -16.64
C THR A 4 -12.94 -8.08 -15.18
N THR A 5 -13.72 -7.44 -14.30
CA THR A 5 -13.40 -7.29 -12.86
C THR A 5 -12.98 -8.60 -12.19
N SER A 6 -13.50 -9.73 -12.67
CA SER A 6 -13.17 -11.08 -12.18
C SER A 6 -11.77 -11.55 -12.59
N GLU A 7 -11.33 -11.25 -13.82
CA GLU A 7 -10.00 -11.64 -14.33
C GLU A 7 -8.87 -10.82 -13.68
N PHE A 8 -9.15 -9.56 -13.30
CA PHE A 8 -8.19 -8.74 -12.55
C PHE A 8 -7.90 -9.31 -11.15
N ALA A 9 -8.90 -9.94 -10.52
CA ALA A 9 -8.74 -10.65 -9.26
C ALA A 9 -8.00 -11.98 -9.40
N ALA A 10 -7.70 -12.47 -10.60
CA ALA A 10 -6.91 -13.70 -10.79
C ALA A 10 -5.46 -13.41 -11.24
N SER A 11 -5.13 -12.16 -11.59
CA SER A 11 -3.83 -11.79 -12.14
C SER A 11 -2.71 -11.82 -11.09
N ALA A 12 -1.64 -12.55 -11.40
CA ALA A 12 -0.40 -12.62 -10.62
C ALA A 12 0.65 -11.58 -11.06
N ALA A 13 0.31 -10.69 -12.00
CA ALA A 13 1.23 -9.66 -12.44
C ALA A 13 1.53 -8.67 -11.30
N PRO A 14 2.80 -8.24 -11.11
CA PRO A 14 3.18 -7.38 -9.98
C PRO A 14 2.39 -6.07 -9.91
N ALA A 15 2.12 -5.47 -11.07
CA ALA A 15 1.34 -4.24 -11.18
C ALA A 15 -0.14 -4.44 -10.76
N ASP A 16 -0.70 -5.63 -11.01
CA ASP A 16 -2.07 -5.96 -10.68
C ASP A 16 -2.20 -6.32 -9.20
N ALA A 17 -1.20 -6.97 -8.61
CA ALA A 17 -1.11 -7.21 -7.16
C ALA A 17 -1.05 -5.90 -6.37
N VAL A 18 -0.30 -4.90 -6.86
CA VAL A 18 -0.32 -3.54 -6.31
C VAL A 18 -1.70 -2.94 -6.48
N ARG A 19 -2.34 -3.02 -7.65
CA ARG A 19 -3.66 -2.42 -7.93
C ARG A 19 -4.85 -3.08 -7.24
N ARG A 20 -4.77 -4.37 -6.89
CA ARG A 20 -5.84 -5.19 -6.32
C ARG A 20 -6.46 -4.65 -5.02
N PRO A 21 -5.71 -4.18 -4.01
CA PRO A 21 -6.29 -3.53 -2.84
C PRO A 21 -7.01 -2.19 -3.15
N TYR A 22 -6.78 -1.59 -4.32
CA TYR A 22 -7.33 -0.28 -4.71
C TYR A 22 -8.67 -0.34 -5.46
N LEU A 23 -9.10 -1.49 -5.99
CA LEU A 23 -10.19 -1.58 -6.97
C LEU A 23 -11.61 -1.87 -6.45
N ALA A 24 -11.90 -1.75 -5.15
CA ALA A 24 -13.28 -1.84 -4.65
C ALA A 24 -13.55 -0.82 -3.52
N PRO A 25 -14.56 0.09 -3.58
CA PRO A 25 -15.59 0.33 -4.58
C PRO A 25 -15.42 1.68 -5.31
N ALA A 26 -15.31 1.64 -6.63
CA ALA A 26 -15.53 2.79 -7.51
C ALA A 26 -17.05 3.00 -7.76
N ALA A 27 -17.84 3.03 -6.69
CA ALA A 27 -19.27 3.32 -6.75
C ALA A 27 -19.53 4.65 -6.03
N GLY A 28 -19.46 5.74 -6.80
CA GLY A 28 -20.21 6.98 -6.56
C GLY A 28 -19.92 7.76 -5.28
N ASP A 29 -18.94 8.67 -5.38
CA ASP A 29 -18.91 9.99 -4.74
C ASP A 29 -18.81 10.13 -3.20
N LEU A 30 -17.57 10.40 -2.73
CA LEU A 30 -17.16 11.51 -1.83
C LEU A 30 -15.71 11.22 -1.39
N ALA A 31 -14.73 12.01 -1.86
CA ALA A 31 -13.33 12.06 -1.39
C ALA A 31 -12.78 10.79 -0.69
N ALA A 32 -12.56 9.69 -1.43
CA ALA A 32 -12.19 8.41 -0.83
C ALA A 32 -10.75 8.41 -0.29
N LEU A 33 -10.60 8.74 0.99
CA LEU A 33 -9.47 8.43 1.85
C LEU A 33 -9.51 6.93 2.15
N ARG A 34 -8.81 6.10 1.36
CA ARG A 34 -8.72 4.65 1.60
C ARG A 34 -7.38 4.34 2.27
N ALA A 35 -7.42 4.04 3.56
CA ALA A 35 -6.27 3.57 4.32
C ALA A 35 -6.13 2.04 4.16
N THR A 36 -4.99 1.56 3.70
CA THR A 36 -4.63 0.14 3.71
C THR A 36 -3.60 -0.10 4.79
N LEU A 37 -3.87 -1.04 5.69
CA LEU A 37 -2.92 -1.46 6.72
C LEU A 37 -2.24 -2.77 6.29
N ALA A 38 -0.91 -2.77 6.24
CA ALA A 38 -0.11 -3.95 5.96
C ALA A 38 0.92 -4.19 7.08
N GLY A 39 1.15 -5.46 7.41
CA GLY A 39 2.36 -5.85 8.13
C GLY A 39 3.56 -5.79 7.20
N CYS A 40 4.66 -5.22 7.68
CA CYS A 40 5.91 -5.17 6.97
C CYS A 40 6.99 -5.78 7.87
N THR A 41 7.50 -6.94 7.44
CA THR A 41 8.67 -7.57 8.05
C THR A 41 9.81 -7.52 7.04
N ALA A 42 10.92 -6.90 7.41
CA ALA A 42 12.09 -6.70 6.56
C ALA A 42 13.38 -6.72 7.40
N ALA A 43 14.54 -6.72 6.75
CA ALA A 43 15.83 -6.46 7.41
C ALA A 43 16.35 -5.10 6.96
N HIS A 44 16.80 -4.27 7.90
CA HIS A 44 17.42 -2.99 7.59
C HIS A 44 18.73 -3.24 6.83
N GLN A 45 18.86 -2.67 5.64
CA GLN A 45 19.95 -3.00 4.72
C GLN A 45 21.34 -2.66 5.28
N GLY A 46 21.47 -1.58 6.05
CA GLY A 46 22.77 -1.15 6.59
C GLY A 46 23.21 -1.89 7.86
N THR A 47 22.26 -2.36 8.67
CA THR A 47 22.55 -2.96 10.00
C THR A 47 22.22 -4.44 10.06
N GLY A 48 21.47 -4.97 9.10
CA GLY A 48 20.90 -6.32 9.14
C GLY A 48 19.82 -6.52 10.20
N ARG A 49 19.48 -5.50 11.02
CA ARG A 49 18.51 -5.63 12.11
C ARG A 49 17.09 -5.81 11.55
N PRO A 50 16.25 -6.64 12.20
CA PRO A 50 14.88 -6.83 11.77
C PRO A 50 14.06 -5.53 11.93
N ILE A 51 13.21 -5.27 10.95
CA ILE A 51 12.16 -4.27 10.97
C ILE A 51 10.85 -5.04 10.96
N ASP A 52 10.07 -4.92 12.03
CA ASP A 52 8.71 -5.45 12.10
C ASP A 52 7.75 -4.32 12.48
N VAL A 53 7.06 -3.78 11.47
CA VAL A 53 6.22 -2.58 11.64
C VAL A 53 4.89 -2.73 10.90
N ARG A 54 3.88 -2.00 11.37
CA ARG A 54 2.65 -1.75 10.61
C ARG A 54 2.84 -0.51 9.76
N VAL A 55 2.44 -0.62 8.50
CA VAL A 55 2.44 0.51 7.56
C VAL A 55 1.01 0.77 7.16
N GLU A 56 0.59 2.03 7.33
CA GLU A 56 -0.64 2.54 6.77
C GLU A 56 -0.32 3.31 5.49
N HIS A 57 -1.06 3.02 4.44
CA HIS A 57 -1.02 3.79 3.20
C HIS A 57 -2.36 4.44 2.95
N HIS A 58 -2.36 5.76 2.84
CA HIS A 58 -3.52 6.56 2.54
C HIS A 58 -3.33 7.27 1.18
N PHE A 59 -4.33 7.13 0.32
CA PHE A 59 -4.36 7.71 -1.02
C PHE A 59 -5.56 8.62 -1.19
N VAL A 60 -5.36 9.71 -1.92
CA VAL A 60 -6.44 10.51 -2.49
C VAL A 60 -6.50 10.21 -3.98
N VAL A 61 -7.66 9.75 -4.45
CA VAL A 61 -7.89 9.43 -5.86
C VAL A 61 -8.85 10.44 -6.48
N ARG A 62 -8.49 11.02 -7.63
CA ARG A 62 -9.35 11.89 -8.44
C ARG A 62 -9.26 11.49 -9.90
N GLY A 63 -10.40 11.28 -10.55
CA GLY A 63 -10.45 10.85 -11.95
C GLY A 63 -9.71 9.53 -12.24
N GLY A 64 -9.66 8.63 -11.25
CA GLY A 64 -8.90 7.37 -11.37
C GLY A 64 -7.39 7.49 -11.19
N LEU A 65 -6.86 8.69 -10.90
CA LEU A 65 -5.45 8.94 -10.63
C LEU A 65 -5.22 9.16 -9.14
N ILE A 66 -4.15 8.58 -8.60
CA ILE A 66 -3.66 8.91 -7.26
C ILE A 66 -3.03 10.29 -7.32
N VAL A 67 -3.65 11.27 -6.68
CA VAL A 67 -3.20 12.68 -6.65
C VAL A 67 -2.48 13.04 -5.35
N ARG A 68 -2.60 12.20 -4.33
CA ARG A 68 -1.82 12.30 -3.08
C ARG A 68 -1.59 10.91 -2.51
N PHE A 69 -0.40 10.72 -1.96
CA PHE A 69 -0.01 9.54 -1.20
C PHE A 69 0.55 9.98 0.15
N GLU A 70 0.13 9.30 1.20
CA GLU A 70 0.65 9.45 2.56
C GLU A 70 0.93 8.06 3.13
N GLN A 71 2.12 7.91 3.73
CA GLN A 71 2.53 6.72 4.43
C GLN A 71 2.76 7.06 5.90
N SER A 72 2.15 6.26 6.77
CA SER A 72 2.33 6.36 8.21
C SER A 72 2.89 5.05 8.76
N THR A 73 3.92 5.15 9.60
CA THR A 73 4.53 4.00 10.29
C THR A 73 5.14 4.45 11.63
N ALA A 74 5.37 3.51 12.53
CA ALA A 74 6.01 3.77 13.82
C ALA A 74 7.51 4.09 13.64
N ALA A 75 7.82 5.38 13.45
CA ALA A 75 9.18 5.84 13.18
C ALA A 75 10.21 5.47 14.27
N ALA A 76 9.78 5.27 15.51
CA ALA A 76 10.66 4.82 16.60
C ALA A 76 11.22 3.40 16.36
N LEU A 77 10.40 2.47 15.86
CA LEU A 77 10.82 1.09 15.57
C LEU A 77 11.76 1.04 14.36
N VAL A 78 11.46 1.84 13.33
CA VAL A 78 12.37 1.99 12.18
C VAL A 78 13.70 2.58 12.63
N ARG A 79 13.68 3.60 13.50
CA ARG A 79 14.88 4.23 14.03
C ARG A 79 15.73 3.28 14.85
N ASP A 80 15.12 2.46 15.69
CA ASP A 80 15.84 1.45 16.45
C ASP A 80 16.60 0.48 15.52
N ALA A 81 15.98 0.02 14.43
CA ALA A 81 16.65 -0.82 13.45
C ALA A 81 17.80 -0.13 12.70
N MET A 82 17.82 1.21 12.62
CA MET A 82 18.91 1.98 12.02
C MET A 82 20.11 2.17 12.96
N SER A 83 19.96 1.91 14.26
CA SER A 83 21.06 2.00 15.23
C SER A 83 21.92 0.72 15.19
N PRO A 84 23.26 0.84 15.23
CA PRO A 84 24.17 -0.30 15.31
C PRO A 84 23.88 -1.21 16.52
#